data_AF-A0A7S0SUF8-F1
#
_entry.id   AF-A0A7S0SUF8-F1
#
_cell.length_a   1.000
_cell.length_b   1.000
_cell.length_c   1.000
_cell.angle_alpha   90.00
_cell.angle_beta   90.00
_cell.angle_gamma   90.00
#
_symmetry.space_group_name_H-M   'P 1'
#
loop_
_entity.id
_entity.type
_entity.pdbx_description
1 polymer ?
#
loop_
_entity_poly.entity_id
_entity_poly.type
_entity_poly.pdbx_seq_one_letter_code
_entity_poly.pdbx_strand_id
1 'polypeptide(L)'
;TRHYYLPTHLAHAFEAYAWLVDRNALGAPPFGVVHFADGHGLAYYTALAKHQDSELLDLRRTRLVGATEQPHLWLAAPKGGGGRGLESVDDLEINFVERSAASMVDDVLVSSQAVLTWMEEREWKLPAGGGCMGAGATHLLPRLLPARRTPPSPASRNVDEDSSASTDSR
;
A
#
# COMPACT_ATOMS: atom_id res chain seq x y z
N THR A 1 16.01 -21.42 -27.77
CA THR A 1 14.92 -21.06 -26.84
C THR A 1 15.40 -19.90 -25.99
N ARG A 2 14.85 -18.69 -26.21
CA ARG A 2 15.19 -17.52 -25.41
C ARG A 2 14.59 -17.72 -24.02
N HIS A 3 15.41 -18.15 -23.07
CA HIS A 3 15.03 -18.07 -21.66
C HIS A 3 14.95 -16.58 -21.34
N TYR A 4 13.73 -16.05 -21.23
CA TYR A 4 13.53 -14.77 -20.55
C TYR A 4 13.94 -15.02 -19.10
N TYR A 5 15.16 -14.63 -18.75
CA TYR A 5 15.54 -14.54 -17.35
C TYR A 5 14.72 -13.39 -16.78
N LEU A 6 13.66 -13.73 -16.06
CA LEU A 6 12.97 -12.80 -15.19
C LEU A 6 13.51 -13.06 -13.79
N PRO A 7 14.24 -12.10 -13.20
CA PRO A 7 14.65 -12.20 -11.80
C PRO A 7 13.46 -12.55 -10.90
N THR A 8 13.67 -13.43 -9.92
CA THR A 8 12.59 -13.94 -9.05
C THR A 8 11.77 -12.84 -8.38
N HIS A 9 12.41 -11.75 -7.95
CA HIS A 9 11.72 -10.62 -7.32
C HIS A 9 10.75 -9.92 -8.28
N LEU A 10 11.09 -9.82 -9.58
CA LEU A 10 10.20 -9.29 -10.60
C LEU A 10 9.06 -10.26 -10.92
N ALA A 11 9.33 -11.57 -10.92
CA ALA A 11 8.28 -12.58 -11.06
C ALA A 11 7.25 -12.45 -9.94
N HIS A 12 7.68 -12.36 -8.68
CA HIS A 12 6.78 -12.18 -7.54
C HIS A 12 6.02 -10.86 -7.58
N ALA A 13 6.67 -9.75 -7.99
CA ALA A 13 6.00 -8.47 -8.16
C ALA A 13 4.89 -8.54 -9.22
N PHE A 14 5.13 -9.27 -10.31
CA PHE A 14 4.13 -9.48 -11.35
C PHE A 14 3.01 -10.41 -10.89
N GLU A 15 3.34 -11.49 -10.18
CA GLU A 15 2.35 -12.41 -9.61
C GLU A 15 1.41 -11.71 -8.62
N ALA A 16 1.94 -10.82 -7.76
CA ALA A 16 1.11 -10.03 -6.85
C ALA A 16 0.12 -9.12 -7.61
N TYR A 17 0.61 -8.46 -8.68
CA TYR A 17 -0.24 -7.67 -9.57
C TYR A 17 -1.31 -8.53 -10.26
N ALA A 18 -0.91 -9.64 -10.88
CA ALA A 18 -1.79 -10.53 -11.61
C ALA A 18 -2.88 -11.13 -10.70
N TRP A 19 -2.51 -11.50 -9.47
CA TRP A 19 -3.47 -11.99 -8.48
C TRP A 19 -4.53 -10.95 -8.13
N LEU A 20 -4.15 -9.67 -7.99
CA LEU A 20 -5.11 -8.59 -7.75
C LEU A 20 -6.05 -8.42 -8.97
N VAL A 21 -5.54 -8.58 -10.19
CA VAL A 21 -6.34 -8.50 -11.43
C VAL A 21 -7.37 -9.62 -11.47
N ASP A 22 -6.92 -10.86 -11.30
CA ASP A 22 -7.79 -12.04 -11.36
C ASP A 22 -8.86 -11.97 -10.28
N ARG A 23 -8.49 -11.55 -9.07
CA ARG A 23 -9.43 -11.36 -7.97
C ARG A 23 -10.51 -10.31 -8.31
N ASN A 24 -10.13 -9.19 -8.91
CA ASN A 24 -11.09 -8.17 -9.33
C ASN A 24 -12.00 -8.68 -10.46
N ALA A 25 -11.43 -9.41 -11.43
CA ALA A 25 -12.18 -10.04 -12.52
C ALA A 25 -13.21 -11.06 -12.04
N LEU A 26 -12.94 -11.73 -10.91
CA LEU A 26 -13.89 -12.63 -10.22
C LEU A 26 -14.97 -11.88 -9.42
N GLY A 27 -15.03 -10.55 -9.49
CA GLY A 27 -16.05 -9.71 -8.86
C GLY A 27 -15.82 -9.45 -7.37
N ALA A 28 -14.63 -9.76 -6.83
CA ALA A 28 -14.33 -9.45 -5.44
C ALA A 28 -14.11 -7.94 -5.25
N PRO A 29 -14.63 -7.33 -4.18
CA PRO A 29 -14.51 -5.88 -3.97
C PRO A 29 -13.05 -5.45 -3.80
N PRO A 30 -12.65 -4.25 -4.26
CA PRO A 30 -11.29 -3.76 -4.11
C PRO A 30 -10.91 -3.62 -2.64
N PHE A 31 -9.62 -3.82 -2.34
CA PHE A 31 -9.11 -3.56 -1.01
C PHE A 31 -9.04 -2.05 -0.75
N GLY A 32 -9.33 -1.63 0.48
CA GLY A 32 -9.09 -0.24 0.89
C GLY A 32 -7.59 0.08 1.01
N VAL A 33 -6.80 -0.91 1.46
CA VAL A 33 -5.35 -0.82 1.62
C VAL A 33 -4.70 -2.13 1.16
N VAL A 34 -3.60 -2.06 0.42
CA VAL A 34 -2.71 -3.18 0.14
C VAL A 34 -1.32 -2.82 0.65
N HIS A 35 -0.79 -3.66 1.53
CA HIS A 35 0.55 -3.51 2.10
C HIS A 35 1.48 -4.57 1.51
N PHE A 36 2.53 -4.12 0.83
CA PHE A 36 3.59 -4.97 0.31
C PHE A 36 4.71 -5.01 1.34
N ALA A 37 4.78 -6.09 2.11
CA ALA A 37 5.70 -6.22 3.24
C ALA A 37 7.16 -6.48 2.85
N ASP A 38 7.42 -6.83 1.58
CA ASP A 38 8.77 -7.13 1.10
C ASP A 38 9.46 -5.91 0.49
N GLY A 39 10.79 -5.88 0.63
CA GLY A 39 11.68 -5.04 -0.17
C GLY A 39 11.78 -5.55 -1.60
N HIS A 40 12.81 -5.15 -2.34
CA HIS A 40 13.06 -5.61 -3.72
C HIS A 40 12.00 -5.21 -4.76
N GLY A 41 11.11 -4.29 -4.39
CA GLY A 41 10.10 -3.68 -5.24
C GLY A 41 8.94 -4.61 -5.61
N LEU A 42 8.50 -5.46 -4.67
CA LEU A 42 7.28 -6.27 -4.80
C LEU A 42 6.05 -5.45 -5.24
N ALA A 43 5.95 -4.19 -4.79
CA ALA A 43 4.86 -3.29 -5.17
C ALA A 43 4.93 -2.79 -6.62
N TYR A 44 6.05 -3.00 -7.34
CA TYR A 44 6.39 -2.28 -8.57
C TYR A 44 5.29 -2.33 -9.64
N TYR A 45 4.87 -3.53 -10.07
CA TYR A 45 3.88 -3.64 -11.14
C TYR A 45 2.48 -3.18 -10.71
N THR A 46 2.12 -3.38 -9.43
CA THR A 46 0.84 -2.88 -8.92
C THR A 46 0.82 -1.35 -8.86
N ALA A 47 1.90 -0.75 -8.34
CA ALA A 47 2.05 0.70 -8.27
C ALA A 47 2.15 1.32 -9.67
N LEU A 48 2.87 0.68 -10.59
CA LEU A 48 2.95 1.09 -12.00
C LEU A 48 1.58 1.08 -12.66
N ALA A 49 0.80 0.01 -12.50
CA ALA A 49 -0.54 -0.08 -13.06
C ALA A 49 -1.50 0.98 -12.49
N LYS A 50 -1.40 1.27 -11.18
CA LYS A 50 -2.14 2.37 -10.55
C LYS A 50 -1.70 3.73 -11.11
N HIS A 51 -0.39 3.96 -11.27
CA HIS A 51 0.18 5.22 -11.74
C HIS A 51 -0.13 5.49 -13.22
N GLN A 52 -0.19 4.44 -14.04
CA GLN A 52 -0.63 4.50 -15.45
C GLN A 52 -2.15 4.60 -15.60
N ASP A 53 -2.86 4.74 -14.48
CA ASP A 53 -4.28 5.04 -14.42
C ASP A 53 -5.16 3.95 -15.07
N SER A 54 -4.75 2.69 -14.88
CA SER A 54 -5.44 1.54 -15.42
C SER A 54 -6.78 1.32 -14.71
N GLU A 55 -7.89 1.52 -15.43
CA GLU A 55 -9.25 1.22 -14.95
C GLU A 55 -9.47 -0.28 -14.65
N LEU A 56 -8.54 -1.16 -15.07
CA LEU A 56 -8.66 -2.62 -14.95
C LEU A 56 -8.78 -3.13 -13.51
N LEU A 57 -8.35 -2.36 -12.50
CA LEU A 57 -8.24 -2.83 -11.12
C LEU A 57 -8.96 -1.98 -10.07
N ASP A 58 -9.60 -0.86 -10.44
CA ASP A 58 -10.12 0.16 -9.49
C ASP A 58 -9.08 0.54 -8.39
N LEU A 59 -7.77 0.47 -8.70
CA LEU A 59 -6.70 0.78 -7.73
C LEU A 59 -6.70 2.25 -7.33
N ARG A 60 -7.42 3.12 -8.04
CA ARG A 60 -7.59 4.52 -7.66
C ARG A 60 -8.14 4.67 -6.24
N ARG A 61 -8.97 3.73 -5.79
CA ARG A 61 -9.57 3.72 -4.44
C ARG A 61 -8.76 2.92 -3.43
N THR A 62 -7.77 2.15 -3.89
CA THR A 62 -6.90 1.35 -3.04
C THR A 62 -5.67 2.16 -2.67
N ARG A 63 -5.36 2.25 -1.38
CA ARG A 63 -4.11 2.82 -0.89
C ARG A 63 -3.01 1.76 -0.90
N LEU A 64 -1.92 2.01 -1.60
CA LEU A 64 -0.76 1.13 -1.70
C LEU A 64 0.31 1.59 -0.71
N VAL A 65 0.72 0.68 0.15
CA VAL A 65 1.81 0.87 1.10
C VAL A 65 2.95 -0.05 0.70
N GLY A 66 4.07 0.51 0.26
CA GLY A 66 5.28 -0.24 -0.07
C GLY A 66 6.25 -0.27 1.12
N ALA A 67 6.71 -1.45 1.51
CA ALA A 67 7.80 -1.55 2.46
C ALA A 67 9.15 -1.39 1.76
N THR A 68 10.01 -0.57 2.35
CA THR A 68 11.46 -0.53 2.09
C THR A 68 12.16 -0.74 3.42
N GLU A 69 11.86 -1.85 4.08
CA GLU A 69 12.45 -2.16 5.37
C GLU A 69 13.96 -2.40 5.23
N GLN A 70 14.41 -3.07 4.18
CA GLN A 70 15.83 -3.31 3.95
C GLN A 70 16.14 -3.17 2.46
N PRO A 71 16.29 -1.94 1.94
CA PRO A 71 16.63 -1.73 0.54
C PRO A 71 17.85 -2.57 0.15
N HIS A 72 17.83 -3.16 -1.03
CA HIS A 72 18.86 -4.10 -1.45
C HIS A 72 20.27 -3.53 -1.36
N LEU A 73 20.46 -2.30 -1.83
CA LEU A 73 21.75 -1.62 -1.76
C LEU A 73 22.09 -1.08 -0.36
N TRP A 74 21.12 -0.91 0.53
CA TRP A 74 21.42 -0.65 1.94
C TRP A 74 22.10 -1.88 2.55
N LEU A 75 21.52 -3.07 2.36
CA LEU A 75 22.08 -4.33 2.85
C LEU A 75 23.44 -4.66 2.25
N ALA A 76 23.67 -4.32 0.97
CA ALA A 76 24.96 -4.55 0.32
C ALA A 76 26.07 -3.59 0.82
N ALA A 77 25.68 -2.43 1.37
CA ALA A 77 26.61 -1.39 1.79
C ALA A 77 27.23 -1.69 3.19
N PRO A 78 28.46 -1.20 3.45
CA PRO A 78 29.12 -1.31 4.76
C PRO A 78 28.26 -0.87 5.95
N LYS A 79 27.48 0.21 5.78
CA LYS A 79 26.62 0.77 6.83
C LYS A 79 25.39 -0.10 7.15
N GLY A 80 24.94 -0.94 6.20
CA GLY A 80 23.79 -1.82 6.38
C GLY A 80 24.15 -3.24 6.84
N GLY A 81 25.41 -3.49 7.22
CA GLY A 81 25.89 -4.78 7.71
C GLY A 81 26.42 -5.73 6.64
N GLY A 82 26.28 -5.37 5.36
CA GLY A 82 27.04 -5.98 4.27
C GLY A 82 28.40 -5.31 4.09
N GLY A 83 29.10 -5.68 3.04
CA GLY A 83 30.37 -5.05 2.64
C GLY A 83 30.79 -5.44 1.24
N ARG A 84 29.82 -5.95 0.47
CA ARG A 84 30.05 -6.60 -0.83
C ARG A 84 30.00 -5.61 -1.99
N GLY A 85 29.32 -4.47 -1.80
CA GLY A 85 29.14 -3.48 -2.85
C GLY A 85 28.17 -3.96 -3.93
N LEU A 86 28.28 -3.37 -5.12
CA LEU A 86 27.57 -3.84 -6.32
C LEU A 86 28.38 -4.97 -6.94
N GLU A 87 27.78 -6.15 -7.08
CA GLU A 87 28.44 -7.36 -7.59
C GLU A 87 27.90 -7.77 -8.96
N SER A 88 26.68 -7.34 -9.30
CA SER A 88 25.95 -7.80 -10.49
C SER A 88 25.05 -6.72 -11.10
N VAL A 89 24.60 -6.97 -12.34
CA VAL A 89 23.55 -6.16 -12.99
C VAL A 89 22.23 -6.28 -12.23
N ASP A 90 21.94 -7.45 -11.67
CA ASP A 90 20.73 -7.70 -10.87
C ASP A 90 20.65 -6.73 -9.67
N ASP A 91 21.77 -6.36 -9.05
CA ASP A 91 21.78 -5.38 -7.96
C ASP A 91 21.29 -3.99 -8.42
N LEU A 92 21.63 -3.60 -9.66
CA LEU A 92 21.17 -2.35 -10.26
C LEU A 92 19.69 -2.44 -10.66
N GLU A 93 19.25 -3.57 -11.18
CA GLU A 93 17.86 -3.82 -11.54
C GLU A 93 16.96 -3.78 -10.31
N ILE A 94 17.32 -4.50 -9.24
CA ILE A 94 16.58 -4.49 -7.98
C ILE A 94 16.50 -3.06 -7.44
N ASN A 95 17.62 -2.34 -7.40
CA ASN A 95 17.63 -0.96 -6.93
C ASN A 95 16.73 -0.03 -7.76
N PHE A 96 16.74 -0.18 -9.09
CA PHE A 96 15.85 0.59 -9.95
C PHE A 96 14.39 0.30 -9.65
N VAL A 97 14.04 -0.97 -9.48
CA VAL A 97 12.69 -1.46 -9.23
C VAL A 97 12.18 -1.01 -7.85
N GLU A 98 13.01 -1.12 -6.82
CA GLU A 98 12.71 -0.62 -5.46
C GLU A 98 12.47 0.90 -5.47
N ARG A 99 13.38 1.68 -6.07
CA ARG A 99 13.26 3.14 -6.16
C ARG A 99 11.99 3.56 -6.89
N SER A 100 11.72 2.87 -8.00
CA SER A 100 10.55 3.17 -8.82
C SER A 100 9.27 2.84 -8.06
N ALA A 101 9.18 1.67 -7.42
CA ALA A 101 8.04 1.30 -6.60
C ALA A 101 7.80 2.30 -5.46
N ALA A 102 8.86 2.66 -4.71
CA ALA A 102 8.79 3.64 -3.62
C ALA A 102 8.27 5.01 -4.09
N SER A 103 8.58 5.41 -5.33
CA SER A 103 8.12 6.68 -5.90
C SER A 103 6.67 6.68 -6.37
N MET A 104 6.06 5.51 -6.59
CA MET A 104 4.72 5.36 -7.17
C MET A 104 3.65 4.95 -6.16
N VAL A 105 4.03 4.34 -5.03
CA VAL A 105 3.09 3.99 -3.96
C VAL A 105 2.57 5.23 -3.23
N ASP A 106 1.47 5.09 -2.48
CA ASP A 106 0.91 6.21 -1.71
C ASP A 106 1.68 6.47 -0.42
N ASP A 107 2.19 5.40 0.22
CA ASP A 107 3.05 5.47 1.41
C ASP A 107 4.22 4.50 1.33
N VAL A 108 5.31 4.87 2.00
CA VAL A 108 6.50 4.04 2.15
C VAL A 108 6.75 3.76 3.63
N LEU A 109 6.85 2.48 3.98
CA LEU A 109 7.25 2.02 5.32
C LEU A 109 8.77 1.81 5.34
N VAL A 110 9.45 2.38 6.33
CA VAL A 110 10.92 2.34 6.45
C VAL A 110 11.32 1.77 7.80
N SER A 111 12.28 0.83 7.82
CA SER A 111 12.66 0.09 9.04
C SER A 111 13.47 0.89 10.06
N SER A 112 13.96 2.08 9.73
CA SER A 112 14.70 2.91 10.67
C SER A 112 14.94 4.31 10.12
N GLN A 113 15.25 5.25 11.02
CA GLN A 113 15.70 6.57 10.62
C GLN A 113 17.02 6.51 9.83
N ALA A 114 17.88 5.54 10.12
CA ALA A 114 19.14 5.36 9.38
C ALA A 114 18.91 4.99 7.92
N VAL A 115 17.95 4.09 7.65
CA VAL A 115 17.57 3.74 6.28
C VAL A 115 16.91 4.94 5.59
N LEU A 116 16.02 5.67 6.28
CA LEU A 116 15.40 6.87 5.71
C LEU A 116 16.45 7.92 5.30
N THR A 117 17.39 8.25 6.19
CA THR A 117 18.48 9.18 5.87
C THR A 117 19.35 8.66 4.72
N TRP A 118 19.62 7.36 4.64
CA TRP A 118 20.36 6.79 3.52
C TRP A 118 19.62 6.91 2.18
N MET A 119 18.29 6.77 2.20
CA MET A 119 17.43 6.96 1.02
C MET A 119 17.43 8.44 0.58
N GLU A 120 17.33 9.37 1.54
CA GLU A 120 17.39 10.82 1.30
C GLU A 120 18.74 11.24 0.72
N GLU A 121 19.87 10.78 1.30
CA GLU A 121 21.23 10.99 0.79
C GLU A 121 21.41 10.52 -0.67
N ARG A 122 20.56 9.60 -1.14
CA ARG A 122 20.57 9.01 -2.48
C ARG A 122 19.43 9.50 -3.36
N GLU A 123 18.75 10.55 -2.93
CA GLU A 123 17.69 11.21 -3.70
C GLU A 123 16.60 10.21 -4.12
N TRP A 124 16.21 9.31 -3.22
CA TRP A 124 15.01 8.53 -3.43
C TRP A 124 13.81 9.47 -3.46
N LYS A 125 12.98 9.34 -4.50
CA LYS A 125 11.72 10.07 -4.58
C LYS A 125 10.72 9.34 -3.70
N LEU A 126 10.38 9.94 -2.57
CA LEU A 126 9.38 9.42 -1.65
C LEU A 126 8.06 10.20 -1.82
N PRO A 127 6.89 9.59 -1.53
CA PRO A 127 5.61 10.25 -1.72
C PRO A 127 5.49 11.50 -0.85
N ALA A 128 5.21 12.66 -1.46
CA ALA A 128 5.24 13.97 -0.79
C ALA A 128 4.08 14.23 0.20
N GLY A 129 3.18 13.27 0.44
CA GLY A 129 1.97 13.46 1.25
C GLY A 129 1.49 12.26 2.06
N GLY A 130 2.19 11.11 1.97
CA GLY A 130 1.96 9.91 2.76
C GLY A 130 3.21 9.66 3.60
N GLY A 131 3.10 9.77 4.92
CA GLY A 131 4.25 9.84 5.81
C GLY A 131 5.22 8.67 5.63
N CYS A 132 6.52 8.96 5.59
CA CYS A 132 7.54 7.95 5.81
C CYS A 132 7.40 7.46 7.27
N MET A 133 6.86 6.27 7.45
CA MET A 133 6.72 5.68 8.78
C MET A 133 8.05 5.01 9.15
N GLY A 134 8.82 5.61 10.07
CA GLY A 134 10.02 4.97 10.62
C GLY A 134 9.65 3.83 11.59
N ALA A 135 10.54 2.86 11.83
CA ALA A 135 10.25 1.71 12.70
C ALA A 135 10.02 2.00 14.20
N GLY A 136 10.07 3.25 14.63
CA GLY A 136 9.52 3.66 15.94
C GLY A 136 8.01 3.97 15.89
N ALA A 137 7.43 4.00 14.68
CA ALA A 137 6.05 4.35 14.38
C ALA A 137 5.30 3.15 13.76
N THR A 138 5.43 1.97 14.36
CA THR A 138 4.47 0.85 14.18
C THR A 138 3.03 1.28 14.50
N HIS A 139 2.86 2.46 15.09
CA HIS A 139 1.60 3.17 15.14
C HIS A 139 1.79 4.54 14.49
N LEU A 140 1.21 4.74 13.30
CA LEU A 140 0.41 5.92 12.95
C LEU A 140 -0.01 5.79 11.47
N LEU A 141 -1.01 4.92 11.24
CA LEU A 141 -1.99 5.20 10.18
C LEU A 141 -2.57 6.59 10.47
N PRO A 142 -2.41 7.61 9.61
CA PRO A 142 -3.20 8.81 9.76
C PRO A 142 -4.66 8.44 9.50
N ARG A 143 -5.52 8.77 10.47
CA ARG A 143 -7.00 8.70 10.40
C ARG A 143 -7.54 9.07 9.02
N LEU A 144 -7.89 8.08 8.19
CA LEU A 144 -8.77 8.29 7.03
C LEU A 144 -9.66 7.07 6.81
N LEU A 145 -10.56 6.84 7.76
CA LEU A 145 -11.87 6.32 7.43
C LEU A 145 -12.81 7.52 7.43
N PRO A 146 -13.44 7.95 6.32
CA PRO A 146 -14.68 8.68 6.44
C PRO A 146 -15.64 7.78 7.21
N ALA A 147 -16.18 8.30 8.33
CA ALA A 147 -17.15 7.59 9.13
C ALA A 147 -18.25 7.04 8.20
N ARG A 148 -18.41 5.72 8.16
CA ARG A 148 -19.61 5.11 7.58
C ARG A 148 -20.79 5.75 8.31
N ARG A 149 -21.57 6.58 7.62
CA ARG A 149 -22.92 6.91 8.08
C ARG A 149 -23.68 5.59 8.12
N THR A 150 -23.86 5.04 9.31
CA THR A 150 -24.83 3.97 9.51
C THR A 150 -26.20 4.51 9.10
N PRO A 151 -26.96 3.80 8.25
CA PRO A 151 -28.37 4.13 8.10
C PRO A 151 -29.06 3.95 9.47
N PRO A 152 -30.01 4.81 9.85
CA PRO A 152 -30.72 4.64 11.11
C PRO A 152 -31.44 3.28 11.11
N SER A 153 -31.18 2.51 12.16
CA SER A 153 -31.84 1.22 12.40
C SER A 153 -33.34 1.43 12.63
N PRO A 154 -34.24 0.66 11.99
CA PRO A 154 -35.67 0.76 12.17
C PRO A 154 -36.08 0.01 13.44
N ALA A 155 -35.73 0.54 14.61
CA ALA A 155 -36.11 -0.08 15.89
C ALA A 155 -36.31 0.99 16.97
N SER A 156 -37.26 1.89 16.73
CA SER A 156 -37.93 2.67 17.78
C SER A 156 -39.32 3.11 17.29
N ARG A 157 -40.14 2.17 16.82
CA ARG A 157 -41.60 2.34 16.90
C ARG A 157 -41.97 1.86 18.30
N ASN A 158 -41.98 2.79 19.26
CA ASN A 158 -42.70 2.56 20.50
C ASN A 158 -44.17 2.45 20.13
N VAL A 159 -44.66 1.24 20.33
CA VAL A 159 -46.07 0.88 20.41
C VAL A 159 -46.51 1.27 21.82
N ASP A 160 -47.63 1.98 21.85
CA ASP A 160 -48.57 2.22 22.94
C ASP A 160 -48.14 3.14 24.10
N GLU A 161 -48.80 4.29 24.18
CA GLU A 161 -49.71 4.49 25.32
C GLU A 161 -50.91 5.38 24.96
N ASP A 162 -52.05 4.76 25.19
CA ASP A 162 -53.43 5.22 25.11
C ASP A 162 -53.71 6.21 26.25
N SER A 163 -54.18 7.44 25.96
CA SER A 163 -55.05 8.25 26.85
C SER A 163 -55.18 9.70 26.36
N SER A 164 -56.29 10.01 25.70
CA SER A 164 -57.18 11.14 26.01
C SER A 164 -58.11 11.46 24.83
N ALA A 165 -59.13 10.62 24.64
CA ALA A 165 -60.36 11.05 24.00
C ALA A 165 -61.39 11.31 25.10
N SER A 166 -61.42 12.55 25.60
CA SER A 166 -62.61 13.08 26.29
C SER A 166 -63.32 14.00 25.32
N THR A 167 -64.37 13.45 24.74
CA THR A 167 -65.47 14.11 24.04
C THR A 167 -65.96 15.30 24.86
N ASP A 168 -66.11 16.47 24.23
CA ASP A 168 -67.15 17.41 24.64
C ASP A 168 -67.85 18.00 23.42
N SER A 169 -69.16 17.81 23.41
CA SER A 169 -70.10 18.26 22.41
C SER A 169 -71.07 19.19 23.12
N ARG A 170 -71.05 20.48 22.80
CA ARG A 170 -72.23 21.34 22.70
C ARG A 170 -71.91 22.67 22.03
#